data_AF-A7U4Q6-F1
#
_entry.id   AF-A7U4Q6-F1
#
_cell.length_a   1.000
_cell.length_b   1.000
_cell.length_c   1.000
_cell.angle_alpha   90.00
_cell.angle_beta   90.00
_cell.angle_gamma   90.00
#
_symmetry.space_group_name_H-M   'P 1'
#
loop_
_entity.id
_entity.type
_entity.pdbx_description
1 polymer ?
#
loop_
_entity_poly.entity_id
_entity_poly.type
_entity_poly.pdbx_seq_one_letter_code
_entity_poly.pdbx_strand_id
1 'polypeptide(L)'
;DAIAISRSQGPKAGGGADGSMLIFPTVEPGFFANLGIADSVDNLIPFLSKFPKITAGDLVQFAGAVAVSNCPGAPQLQFMAGRPNATAPAVDGLIPEPQDSITSILERFDDAGGFTPFEVVSLLASHTVARADHVDPTLDAAPFDSTPFTFDTQIFLEVLLKGVGFPGLSNNTGEVSSPLPLSNGSDVGELRLASDFGLAHDPRTA
;
A
#
# COMPACT_ATOMS: atom_id res chain seq x y z
N ASP A 1 -6.37 6.13 -0.03
CA ASP A 1 -6.61 7.56 0.24
C ASP A 1 -5.62 8.41 -0.58
N ALA A 2 -4.45 8.76 -0.06
CA ALA A 2 -3.57 9.78 -0.62
C ALA A 2 -3.23 9.72 -2.12
N ILE A 3 -2.97 8.54 -2.69
CA ILE A 3 -2.54 8.39 -4.09
C ILE A 3 -3.68 8.59 -5.10
N ALA A 4 -4.94 8.57 -4.65
CA ALA A 4 -6.12 8.71 -5.50
C ALA A 4 -6.37 10.18 -5.90
N ILE A 5 -5.45 10.71 -6.70
CA ILE A 5 -5.45 12.05 -7.27
C ILE A 5 -4.74 12.01 -8.63
N SER A 6 -5.13 12.88 -9.57
CA SER A 6 -4.52 12.93 -10.89
C SER A 6 -4.36 14.37 -11.37
N ARG A 7 -3.12 14.76 -11.70
CA ARG A 7 -2.82 16.08 -12.29
C ARG A 7 -3.37 16.18 -13.71
N SER A 8 -3.27 15.12 -14.50
CA SER A 8 -3.75 15.11 -15.89
C SER A 8 -5.26 15.03 -16.01
N GLN A 9 -5.95 14.30 -15.14
CA GLN A 9 -7.43 14.20 -15.15
C GLN A 9 -8.11 15.32 -14.36
N GLY A 10 -7.37 16.03 -13.51
CA GLY A 10 -7.83 17.17 -12.72
C GLY A 10 -8.66 16.80 -11.48
N PRO A 11 -9.17 17.80 -10.74
CA PRO A 11 -9.76 17.60 -9.40
C PRO A 11 -11.00 16.71 -9.33
N LYS A 12 -11.62 16.39 -10.47
CA LYS A 12 -12.78 15.49 -10.53
C LYS A 12 -12.39 14.01 -10.41
N ALA A 13 -11.11 13.68 -10.63
CA ALA A 13 -10.63 12.31 -10.53
C ALA A 13 -10.44 11.86 -9.08
N GLY A 14 -10.14 12.77 -8.15
CA GLY A 14 -9.94 12.46 -6.74
C GLY A 14 -9.18 13.59 -6.04
N GLY A 15 -9.40 13.73 -4.73
CA GLY A 15 -8.83 14.81 -3.91
C GLY A 15 -7.52 14.46 -3.20
N GLY A 16 -7.02 13.24 -3.34
CA GLY A 16 -5.79 12.77 -2.71
C GLY A 16 -6.00 12.41 -1.24
N ALA A 17 -5.22 12.99 -0.34
CA ALA A 17 -5.29 12.67 1.10
C ALA A 17 -6.47 13.36 1.79
N ASP A 18 -7.69 13.23 1.26
CA ASP A 18 -8.88 13.97 1.70
C ASP A 18 -9.84 13.14 2.58
N GLY A 19 -9.50 11.87 2.83
CA GLY A 19 -10.31 10.94 3.60
C GLY A 19 -11.52 10.41 2.84
N SER A 20 -11.53 10.47 1.50
CA SER A 20 -12.62 9.98 0.66
C SER A 20 -12.98 8.53 0.95
N MET A 21 -11.99 7.70 1.31
CA MET A 21 -12.18 6.31 1.73
C MET A 21 -13.14 6.16 2.93
N LEU A 22 -13.13 7.10 3.87
CA LEU A 22 -14.01 7.07 5.05
C LEU A 22 -15.34 7.80 4.81
N ILE A 23 -15.35 8.81 3.93
CA ILE A 23 -16.54 9.62 3.62
C ILE A 23 -17.46 8.90 2.62
N PHE A 24 -16.89 8.14 1.69
CA PHE A 24 -17.58 7.37 0.67
C PHE A 24 -17.24 5.87 0.76
N PRO A 25 -17.51 5.21 1.91
CA PRO A 25 -16.97 3.88 2.21
C PRO A 25 -17.53 2.76 1.33
N THR A 26 -18.58 3.02 0.54
CA THR A 26 -19.17 2.04 -0.38
C THR A 26 -18.75 2.25 -1.84
N VAL A 27 -17.81 3.16 -2.13
CA VAL A 27 -17.36 3.46 -3.50
C VAL A 27 -15.95 2.95 -3.70
N GLU A 28 -14.93 3.69 -3.21
CA GLU A 28 -13.53 3.35 -3.46
C GLU A 28 -13.11 2.00 -2.86
N PRO A 29 -13.54 1.61 -1.64
CA PRO A 29 -13.26 0.27 -1.10
C PRO A 29 -13.88 -0.88 -1.92
N GLY A 30 -14.80 -0.59 -2.83
CA GLY A 30 -15.39 -1.57 -3.74
C GLY A 30 -14.62 -1.79 -5.05
N PHE A 31 -13.58 -0.99 -5.32
CA PHE A 31 -12.72 -1.18 -6.49
C PHE A 31 -11.77 -2.36 -6.32
N PHE A 32 -11.44 -3.05 -7.41
CA PHE A 32 -10.60 -4.25 -7.37
C PHE A 32 -9.22 -3.97 -6.75
N ALA A 33 -8.57 -2.87 -7.14
CA ALA A 33 -7.26 -2.48 -6.61
C ALA A 33 -7.27 -2.09 -5.11
N ASN A 34 -8.46 -1.93 -4.51
CA ASN A 34 -8.63 -1.61 -3.09
C ASN A 34 -9.11 -2.82 -2.26
N LEU A 35 -9.07 -4.03 -2.82
CA LEU A 35 -9.52 -5.23 -2.12
C LEU A 35 -8.80 -5.37 -0.75
N GLY A 36 -9.58 -5.55 0.31
CA GLY A 36 -9.11 -5.63 1.71
C GLY A 36 -9.07 -4.31 2.46
N ILE A 37 -9.13 -3.16 1.78
CA ILE A 37 -9.03 -1.86 2.48
C ILE A 37 -10.23 -1.59 3.41
N ALA A 38 -11.37 -2.24 3.18
CA ALA A 38 -12.60 -2.09 3.94
C ALA A 38 -12.38 -2.30 5.45
N ASP A 39 -11.53 -3.25 5.86
CA ASP A 39 -11.25 -3.50 7.28
C ASP A 39 -10.62 -2.27 7.97
N SER A 40 -9.68 -1.60 7.29
CA SER A 40 -9.07 -0.38 7.80
C SER A 40 -10.05 0.80 7.84
N VAL A 41 -10.93 0.88 6.84
CA VAL A 41 -11.98 1.90 6.76
C VAL A 41 -12.97 1.73 7.91
N ASP A 42 -13.49 0.52 8.12
CA ASP A 42 -14.44 0.18 9.17
C ASP A 42 -13.84 0.37 10.57
N ASN A 43 -12.54 0.12 10.74
CA ASN A 43 -11.83 0.38 11.99
C ASN A 43 -11.70 1.88 12.31
N LEU A 44 -11.54 2.73 11.30
CA LEU A 44 -11.35 4.18 11.48
C LEU A 44 -12.67 4.97 11.56
N ILE A 45 -13.74 4.55 10.89
CA ILE A 45 -15.04 5.25 10.89
C ILE A 45 -15.55 5.59 12.31
N PRO A 46 -15.50 4.69 13.31
CA PRO A 46 -15.92 5.00 14.67
C PRO A 46 -15.19 6.19 15.31
N PHE A 47 -13.95 6.46 14.90
CA PHE A 47 -13.15 7.58 15.42
C PHE A 47 -13.64 8.93 14.91
N LEU A 48 -14.25 9.01 13.72
CA LEU A 48 -14.84 10.25 13.21
C LEU A 48 -15.98 10.74 14.11
N SER A 49 -16.85 9.82 14.54
CA SER A 49 -17.93 10.12 15.48
C SER A 49 -17.41 10.48 16.87
N LYS A 50 -16.34 9.83 17.33
CA LYS A 50 -15.73 10.06 18.65
C LYS A 50 -14.96 11.37 18.71
N PHE A 51 -14.36 11.80 17.59
CA PHE A 51 -13.52 12.99 17.50
C PHE A 51 -14.01 13.93 16.39
N PRO A 52 -15.20 14.53 16.52
CA PRO A 52 -15.88 15.26 15.43
C PRO A 52 -15.20 16.56 14.99
N LYS A 53 -14.10 16.96 15.66
CA LYS A 53 -13.27 18.11 15.26
C LYS A 53 -12.11 17.72 14.34
N ILE A 54 -11.87 16.42 14.15
CA ILE A 54 -10.83 15.88 13.27
C ILE A 54 -11.51 15.46 11.97
N THR A 55 -10.98 15.91 10.84
CA THR A 55 -11.49 15.55 9.51
C THR A 55 -11.04 14.16 9.11
N ALA A 56 -11.71 13.55 8.14
CA ALA A 56 -11.36 12.20 7.66
C ALA A 56 -9.94 12.12 7.11
N GLY A 57 -9.54 13.09 6.27
CA GLY A 57 -8.17 13.14 5.75
C GLY A 57 -7.12 13.31 6.85
N ASP A 58 -7.38 14.12 7.88
CA ASP A 58 -6.46 14.24 9.02
C ASP A 58 -6.42 12.96 9.86
N LEU A 59 -7.57 12.30 10.07
CA LEU A 59 -7.65 11.05 10.81
C LEU A 59 -6.84 9.94 10.14
N VAL A 60 -7.02 9.74 8.83
CA VAL A 60 -6.28 8.71 8.06
C VAL A 60 -4.79 8.93 8.19
N GLN A 61 -4.30 10.15 7.91
CA GLN A 61 -2.88 10.44 7.94
C GLN A 61 -2.29 10.37 9.36
N PHE A 62 -3.03 10.81 10.38
CA PHE A 62 -2.58 10.71 11.77
C PHE A 62 -2.56 9.26 12.26
N ALA A 63 -3.59 8.46 11.92
CA ALA A 63 -3.65 7.05 12.27
C ALA A 63 -2.47 6.27 11.66
N GLY A 64 -2.13 6.54 10.40
CA GLY A 64 -0.93 5.97 9.75
C GLY A 64 0.36 6.36 10.47
N ALA A 65 0.53 7.64 10.83
CA ALA A 65 1.71 8.09 11.58
C ALA A 65 1.82 7.42 12.97
N VAL A 66 0.70 7.21 13.67
CA VAL A 66 0.67 6.47 14.94
C VAL A 66 0.99 4.99 14.72
N ALA A 67 0.42 4.35 13.70
CA ALA A 67 0.68 2.94 13.40
C ALA A 67 2.16 2.69 13.12
N VAL A 68 2.77 3.49 12.23
CA VAL A 68 4.20 3.41 11.89
C VAL A 68 5.09 3.63 13.10
N SER A 69 4.69 4.50 14.05
CA SER A 69 5.48 4.75 15.27
C SER A 69 5.60 3.54 16.21
N ASN A 70 4.78 2.49 16.02
CA ASN A 70 4.87 1.24 16.75
C ASN A 70 5.89 0.25 16.17
N CYS A 71 6.41 0.50 14.97
CA CYS A 71 7.36 -0.37 14.28
C CYS A 71 8.80 0.01 14.65
N PRO A 72 9.61 -0.87 15.27
CA PRO A 72 10.99 -0.56 15.61
C PRO A 72 11.80 -0.19 14.37
N GLY A 73 12.52 0.93 14.42
CA GLY A 73 13.31 1.46 13.28
C GLY A 73 12.58 2.51 12.43
N ALA A 74 11.27 2.67 12.62
CA ALA A 74 10.48 3.59 11.80
C ALA A 74 10.77 5.07 12.12
N PRO A 75 10.63 5.97 11.13
CA PRO A 75 10.78 7.40 11.35
C PRO A 75 9.57 7.97 12.11
N GLN A 76 9.80 9.06 12.86
CA GLN A 76 8.70 9.91 13.32
C GLN A 76 8.20 10.75 12.14
N LEU A 77 7.07 10.36 11.56
CA LEU A 77 6.50 11.08 10.41
C LEU A 77 6.09 12.51 10.78
N GLN A 78 6.31 13.43 9.83
CA GLN A 78 5.73 14.76 9.91
C GLN A 78 4.21 14.66 9.78
N PHE A 79 3.49 15.28 10.71
CA PHE A 79 2.04 15.41 10.64
C PHE A 79 1.64 16.88 10.53
N MET A 80 0.98 17.22 9.43
CA MET A 80 0.29 18.50 9.24
C MET A 80 -1.21 18.24 9.26
N ALA A 81 -1.96 19.11 9.93
CA ALA A 81 -3.41 19.04 10.07
C ALA A 81 -4.11 20.20 9.35
N GLY A 82 -5.43 20.11 9.22
CA GLY A 82 -6.29 21.13 8.62
C GLY A 82 -6.84 20.74 7.25
N ARG A 83 -6.80 19.46 6.86
CA ARG A 83 -7.39 19.01 5.60
C ARG A 83 -8.92 19.12 5.66
N PRO A 84 -9.60 19.61 4.62
CA PRO A 84 -11.05 19.53 4.55
C PRO A 84 -11.50 18.07 4.32
N ASN A 85 -12.76 17.76 4.67
CA ASN A 85 -13.35 16.48 4.26
C ASN A 85 -13.57 16.43 2.75
N ALA A 86 -13.37 15.25 2.17
CA ALA A 86 -13.71 14.94 0.78
C ALA A 86 -15.14 15.34 0.42
N THR A 87 -15.35 15.83 -0.81
CA THR A 87 -16.68 16.19 -1.35
C THR A 87 -17.16 15.23 -2.45
N ALA A 88 -16.29 14.35 -2.94
CA ALA A 88 -16.59 13.32 -3.93
C ALA A 88 -15.63 12.13 -3.72
N PRO A 89 -16.05 10.89 -4.07
CA PRO A 89 -15.12 9.76 -4.13
C PRO A 89 -14.15 9.92 -5.30
N ALA A 90 -12.99 9.29 -5.20
CA ALA A 90 -12.09 9.15 -6.33
C ALA A 90 -12.64 8.19 -7.40
N VAL A 91 -12.17 8.35 -8.64
CA VAL A 91 -12.43 7.40 -9.73
C VAL A 91 -11.55 6.16 -9.60
N ASP A 92 -11.98 5.06 -10.20
CA ASP A 92 -11.19 3.83 -10.28
C ASP A 92 -9.94 4.01 -11.19
N GLY A 93 -8.95 3.13 -11.05
CA GLY A 93 -7.72 3.12 -11.84
C GLY A 93 -6.64 4.13 -11.39
N LEU A 94 -6.75 4.67 -10.18
CA LEU A 94 -5.73 5.57 -9.59
C LEU A 94 -4.79 4.85 -8.60
N ILE A 95 -5.04 3.58 -8.30
CA ILE A 95 -4.23 2.78 -7.37
C ILE A 95 -3.27 1.90 -8.19
N PRO A 96 -1.95 1.95 -7.95
CA PRO A 96 -1.02 1.00 -8.54
C PRO A 96 -1.34 -0.44 -8.14
N GLU A 97 -1.25 -1.37 -9.09
CA GLU A 97 -1.51 -2.79 -8.86
C GLU A 97 -0.22 -3.63 -8.97
N PRO A 98 -0.12 -4.78 -8.28
CA PRO A 98 1.13 -5.55 -8.26
C PRO A 98 1.54 -6.13 -9.62
N GLN A 99 0.61 -6.28 -10.56
CA GLN A 99 0.87 -6.72 -11.93
C GLN A 99 1.30 -5.59 -12.89
N ASP A 100 1.29 -4.35 -12.44
CA ASP A 100 1.59 -3.20 -13.31
C ASP A 100 3.04 -3.21 -13.79
N SER A 101 3.26 -2.66 -14.98
CA SER A 101 4.60 -2.42 -15.49
C SER A 101 5.32 -1.34 -14.68
N ILE A 102 6.66 -1.39 -14.63
CA ILE A 102 7.41 -0.35 -13.90
C ILE A 102 7.22 1.04 -14.50
N THR A 103 7.04 1.12 -15.81
CA THR A 103 6.71 2.39 -16.47
C THR A 103 5.36 2.93 -15.99
N SER A 104 4.31 2.11 -15.97
CA SER A 104 2.98 2.57 -15.52
C SER A 104 2.96 2.93 -14.04
N ILE A 105 3.69 2.19 -13.18
CA ILE A 105 3.84 2.55 -11.76
C ILE A 105 4.49 3.94 -11.63
N LEU A 106 5.65 4.15 -12.27
CA LEU A 106 6.36 5.42 -12.18
C LEU A 106 5.53 6.59 -12.75
N GLU A 107 4.82 6.38 -13.87
CA GLU A 107 3.92 7.38 -14.45
C GLU A 107 2.72 7.69 -13.53
N ARG A 108 2.15 6.68 -12.87
CA ARG A 108 1.05 6.85 -11.91
C ARG A 108 1.47 7.70 -10.72
N PHE A 109 2.67 7.48 -10.18
CA PHE A 109 3.24 8.27 -9.09
C PHE A 109 3.60 9.69 -9.53
N ASP A 110 4.16 9.88 -10.73
CA ASP A 110 4.42 11.21 -11.29
C ASP A 110 3.12 12.02 -11.51
N ASP A 111 2.09 11.39 -12.08
CA ASP A 111 0.79 12.04 -12.31
C ASP A 111 0.06 12.36 -11.00
N ALA A 112 0.21 11.55 -9.95
CA ALA A 112 -0.42 11.81 -8.66
C ALA A 112 0.25 12.99 -7.92
N GLY A 113 1.57 12.98 -7.84
CA GLY A 113 2.31 13.87 -6.93
C GLY A 113 3.65 14.38 -7.44
N GLY A 114 4.06 14.03 -8.66
CA GLY A 114 5.36 14.40 -9.21
C GLY A 114 6.50 13.66 -8.52
N PHE A 115 6.19 12.47 -8.01
CA PHE A 115 7.15 11.64 -7.31
C PHE A 115 8.19 11.13 -8.29
N THR A 116 9.45 11.31 -7.92
CA THR A 116 10.60 10.75 -8.62
C THR A 116 10.69 9.24 -8.37
N PRO A 117 11.40 8.47 -9.23
CA PRO A 117 11.63 7.05 -8.98
C PRO A 117 12.26 6.75 -7.61
N PHE A 118 13.14 7.64 -7.13
CA PHE A 118 13.72 7.55 -5.78
C PHE A 118 12.65 7.63 -4.67
N GLU A 119 11.69 8.56 -4.79
CA GLU A 119 10.61 8.70 -3.82
C GLU A 119 9.64 7.52 -3.88
N VAL A 120 9.38 6.96 -5.08
CA VAL A 120 8.57 5.75 -5.24
C VAL A 120 9.20 4.57 -4.49
N VAL A 121 10.49 4.30 -4.72
CA VAL A 121 11.21 3.22 -4.01
C VAL A 121 11.29 3.50 -2.50
N SER A 122 11.45 4.76 -2.10
CA SER A 122 11.45 5.15 -0.68
C SER A 122 10.11 4.86 0.00
N LEU A 123 8.99 5.09 -0.69
CA LEU A 123 7.65 4.80 -0.17
C LEU A 123 7.38 3.29 -0.04
N LEU A 124 8.01 2.46 -0.87
CA LEU A 124 7.94 1.00 -0.77
C LEU A 124 8.70 0.43 0.43
N ALA A 125 9.45 1.25 1.18
CA ALA A 125 9.92 0.83 2.50
C ALA A 125 8.75 0.40 3.42
N SER A 126 7.52 0.86 3.17
CA SER A 126 6.33 0.37 3.88
C SER A 126 6.13 -1.14 3.76
N HIS A 127 6.62 -1.78 2.68
CA HIS A 127 6.50 -3.22 2.48
C HIS A 127 7.32 -4.04 3.48
N THR A 128 8.26 -3.44 4.22
CA THR A 128 8.98 -4.12 5.32
C THR A 128 8.10 -4.41 6.54
N VAL A 129 6.93 -3.74 6.65
CA VAL A 129 5.94 -3.96 7.70
C VAL A 129 4.57 -4.27 7.08
N ALA A 130 4.57 -5.08 6.03
CA ALA A 130 3.39 -5.41 5.26
C ALA A 130 3.24 -6.91 4.98
N ARG A 131 2.00 -7.30 4.69
CA ARG A 131 1.57 -8.66 4.34
C ARG A 131 0.44 -8.59 3.31
N ALA A 132 0.19 -9.69 2.61
CA ALA A 132 -0.92 -9.84 1.67
C ALA A 132 -1.93 -10.90 2.13
N ASP A 133 -3.21 -10.51 2.08
CA ASP A 133 -4.35 -11.37 2.47
C ASP A 133 -5.22 -11.74 1.25
N HIS A 134 -4.98 -11.14 0.09
CA HIS A 134 -5.86 -11.22 -1.08
C HIS A 134 -5.18 -11.51 -2.41
N VAL A 135 -3.84 -11.50 -2.47
CA VAL A 135 -3.09 -11.85 -3.70
C VAL A 135 -3.24 -13.33 -3.99
N ASP A 136 -3.02 -14.17 -2.98
CA ASP A 136 -3.37 -15.59 -3.01
C ASP A 136 -4.67 -15.80 -2.23
N PRO A 137 -5.76 -16.29 -2.86
CA PRO A 137 -7.05 -16.48 -2.19
C PRO A 137 -7.07 -17.62 -1.16
N THR A 138 -5.99 -18.40 -1.04
CA THR A 138 -5.84 -19.52 -0.10
C THR A 138 -4.99 -19.17 1.12
N LEU A 139 -4.34 -18.01 1.13
CA LEU A 139 -3.49 -17.52 2.21
C LEU A 139 -4.10 -16.30 2.89
N ASP A 140 -3.70 -16.10 4.13
CA ASP A 140 -3.92 -14.88 4.90
C ASP A 140 -2.56 -14.46 5.47
N ALA A 141 -2.28 -13.17 5.54
CA ALA A 141 -1.10 -12.62 6.18
C ALA A 141 0.25 -13.11 5.63
N ALA A 142 0.39 -13.33 4.32
CA ALA A 142 1.66 -13.69 3.70
C ALA A 142 2.62 -12.47 3.71
N PRO A 143 3.75 -12.49 4.44
CA PRO A 143 4.59 -11.31 4.58
C PRO A 143 5.43 -11.04 3.34
N PHE A 144 5.84 -9.79 3.13
CA PHE A 144 6.72 -9.42 2.01
C PHE A 144 8.21 -9.52 2.35
N ASP A 145 8.54 -9.56 3.65
CA ASP A 145 9.87 -9.90 4.13
C ASP A 145 9.80 -10.81 5.37
N SER A 146 10.95 -11.26 5.87
CA SER A 146 11.04 -12.15 7.02
C SER A 146 10.79 -11.48 8.38
N THR A 147 10.61 -10.16 8.41
CA THR A 147 10.52 -9.33 9.63
C THR A 147 9.34 -8.35 9.58
N PRO A 148 8.09 -8.79 9.29
CA PRO A 148 6.95 -7.91 8.97
C PRO A 148 6.44 -7.01 10.12
N PHE A 149 7.11 -7.04 11.27
CA PHE A 149 6.81 -6.23 12.45
C PHE A 149 7.96 -5.26 12.80
N THR A 150 9.02 -5.22 12.00
CA THR A 150 10.21 -4.38 12.19
C THR A 150 10.40 -3.49 10.98
N PHE A 151 10.58 -2.19 11.18
CA PHE A 151 10.86 -1.26 10.09
C PHE A 151 12.37 -1.25 9.78
N ASP A 152 12.83 -2.28 9.07
CA ASP A 152 14.22 -2.43 8.66
C ASP A 152 14.37 -2.41 7.13
N THR A 153 15.39 -3.07 6.59
CA THR A 153 15.69 -3.08 5.16
C THR A 153 15.61 -4.48 4.55
N GLN A 154 15.02 -5.45 5.27
CA GLN A 154 14.97 -6.84 4.82
C GLN A 154 14.22 -6.98 3.50
N ILE A 155 13.10 -6.29 3.30
CA ILE A 155 12.38 -6.27 2.01
C ILE A 155 13.30 -5.96 0.82
N PHE A 156 14.20 -4.99 0.94
CA PHE A 156 15.12 -4.61 -0.15
C PHE A 156 16.18 -5.67 -0.43
N LEU A 157 16.62 -6.40 0.61
CA LEU A 157 17.55 -7.52 0.46
C LEU A 157 16.85 -8.76 -0.12
N GLU A 158 15.70 -9.11 0.44
CA GLU A 158 15.01 -10.37 0.19
C GLU A 158 14.39 -10.40 -1.20
N VAL A 159 13.90 -9.27 -1.72
CA VAL A 159 13.40 -9.18 -3.10
C VAL A 159 14.49 -9.48 -4.16
N LEU A 160 15.76 -9.23 -3.84
CA LEU A 160 16.91 -9.52 -4.72
C LEU A 160 17.32 -10.99 -4.70
N LEU A 161 16.86 -11.77 -3.73
CA LEU A 161 17.18 -13.19 -3.66
C LEU A 161 16.51 -13.97 -4.80
N LYS A 162 17.10 -15.09 -5.19
CA LYS A 162 16.49 -15.99 -6.17
C LYS A 162 15.23 -16.62 -5.59
N GLY A 163 14.10 -16.49 -6.29
CA GLY A 163 12.87 -17.21 -5.95
C GLY A 163 13.04 -18.73 -6.10
N VAL A 164 12.50 -19.48 -5.14
CA VAL A 164 12.60 -20.95 -5.06
C VAL A 164 11.24 -21.65 -4.98
N GLY A 165 10.15 -20.92 -4.76
CA GLY A 165 8.78 -21.46 -4.75
C GLY A 165 7.73 -20.37 -4.59
N PHE A 166 6.52 -20.75 -4.18
CA PHE A 166 5.42 -19.85 -3.81
C PHE A 166 4.89 -20.30 -2.44
N PRO A 167 4.49 -19.38 -1.55
CA PRO A 167 3.93 -19.74 -0.24
C PRO A 167 2.56 -20.43 -0.33
N GLY A 168 1.88 -20.30 -1.47
CA GLY A 168 0.59 -20.90 -1.79
C GLY A 168 0.52 -21.40 -3.24
N LEU A 169 -0.47 -20.92 -3.99
CA LEU A 169 -0.64 -21.17 -5.41
C LEU A 169 0.47 -20.50 -6.24
N SER A 170 0.65 -20.96 -7.49
CA SER A 170 1.71 -20.48 -8.39
C SER A 170 1.16 -19.73 -9.62
N ASN A 171 -0.13 -19.39 -9.59
CA ASN A 171 -0.86 -18.82 -10.72
C ASN A 171 -1.64 -17.54 -10.34
N ASN A 172 -1.25 -16.89 -9.24
CA ASN A 172 -1.85 -15.64 -8.79
C ASN A 172 -1.36 -14.46 -9.66
N THR A 173 -2.25 -13.53 -9.96
CA THR A 173 -1.92 -12.31 -10.70
C THR A 173 -1.07 -11.39 -9.83
N GLY A 174 0.03 -10.85 -10.37
CA GLY A 174 0.89 -9.92 -9.64
C GLY A 174 1.82 -10.58 -8.61
N GLU A 175 1.91 -11.91 -8.57
CA GLU A 175 2.85 -12.66 -7.72
C GLU A 175 3.96 -13.30 -8.55
N VAL A 176 5.18 -13.34 -8.00
CA VAL A 176 6.33 -14.07 -8.54
C VAL A 176 6.95 -14.96 -7.48
N SER A 177 7.85 -15.87 -7.91
CA SER A 177 8.45 -16.82 -6.99
C SER A 177 9.20 -16.13 -5.84
N SER A 178 8.88 -16.55 -4.61
CA SER A 178 9.45 -16.11 -3.35
C SER A 178 10.74 -16.88 -3.00
N PRO A 179 11.70 -16.24 -2.31
CA PRO A 179 12.93 -16.86 -1.82
C PRO A 179 12.71 -17.63 -0.51
N LEU A 180 11.66 -17.31 0.26
CA LEU A 180 11.34 -17.90 1.57
C LEU A 180 9.88 -18.43 1.62
N PRO A 181 9.47 -19.35 0.72
CA PRO A 181 8.06 -19.72 0.55
C PRO A 181 7.53 -20.74 1.58
N LEU A 182 8.31 -21.13 2.60
CA LEU A 182 7.91 -22.22 3.48
C LEU A 182 6.87 -21.76 4.51
N SER A 183 5.65 -22.29 4.38
CA SER A 183 4.56 -22.07 5.34
C SER A 183 4.48 -23.18 6.40
N ASN A 184 4.14 -22.84 7.64
CA ASN A 184 3.88 -23.79 8.74
C ASN A 184 2.68 -23.35 9.59
N GLY A 185 1.51 -23.95 9.36
CA GLY A 185 0.29 -23.59 10.09
C GLY A 185 -0.15 -22.16 9.75
N SER A 186 -0.23 -21.29 10.76
CA SER A 186 -0.52 -19.87 10.58
C SER A 186 0.69 -19.04 10.17
N ASP A 187 1.89 -19.60 10.23
CA ASP A 187 3.12 -18.90 9.85
C ASP A 187 3.30 -19.08 8.34
N VAL A 188 2.70 -18.16 7.58
CA VAL A 188 2.72 -18.19 6.12
C VAL A 188 4.09 -17.76 5.60
N GLY A 189 4.60 -18.46 4.59
CA GLY A 189 5.86 -18.12 3.92
C GLY A 189 5.79 -16.77 3.21
N GLU A 190 6.95 -16.19 2.92
CA GLU A 190 7.07 -14.91 2.23
C GLU A 190 6.39 -14.96 0.85
N LEU A 191 5.66 -13.92 0.50
CA LEU A 191 5.08 -13.67 -0.82
C LEU A 191 5.85 -12.55 -1.51
N ARG A 192 6.15 -12.70 -2.80
CA ARG A 192 6.84 -11.66 -3.57
C ARG A 192 5.93 -11.08 -4.65
N LEU A 193 5.69 -9.77 -4.58
CA LEU A 193 4.95 -9.04 -5.61
C LEU A 193 5.78 -8.86 -6.88
N ALA A 194 5.12 -8.95 -8.04
CA ALA A 194 5.76 -8.74 -9.34
C ALA A 194 6.25 -7.30 -9.52
N SER A 195 5.52 -6.31 -8.98
CA SER A 195 5.90 -4.90 -8.95
C SER A 195 7.20 -4.65 -8.18
N ASP A 196 7.33 -5.21 -6.97
CA ASP A 196 8.53 -5.05 -6.14
C ASP A 196 9.74 -5.71 -6.79
N PHE A 197 9.56 -6.92 -7.31
CA PHE A 197 10.59 -7.61 -8.08
C PHE A 197 11.00 -6.80 -9.31
N GLY A 198 10.04 -6.25 -10.05
CA GLY A 198 10.31 -5.45 -11.24
C GLY A 198 11.07 -4.17 -10.91
N LEU A 199 10.70 -3.46 -9.85
CA LEU A 199 11.38 -2.24 -9.40
C LEU A 199 12.82 -2.53 -8.96
N ALA A 200 13.06 -3.67 -8.30
CA ALA A 200 14.40 -4.08 -7.89
C ALA A 200 15.34 -4.43 -9.06
N HIS A 201 14.82 -4.60 -10.28
CA HIS A 201 15.60 -5.00 -11.47
C HIS A 201 15.50 -4.02 -12.64
N ASP A 202 14.67 -2.98 -12.54
CA ASP A 202 14.55 -1.96 -13.58
C ASP A 202 15.71 -0.95 -13.50
N PRO A 203 16.36 -0.58 -14.61
CA PRO A 203 17.49 0.36 -14.61
C PRO A 203 17.21 1.75 -14.01
N ARG A 204 15.94 2.13 -13.85
CA ARG A 204 15.53 3.40 -13.25
C ARG A 204 15.50 3.36 -11.72
N THR A 205 15.47 2.17 -11.13
CA THR A 205 15.19 1.95 -9.70
C THR A 205 16.06 0.91 -9.01
N ALA A 206 16.87 0.13 -9.75
CA ALA A 206 17.83 -0.85 -9.23
C ALA A 206 19.11 -0.25 -8.63
#